data_AF-A0A7X0F7B4-F1
#
_entry.id   AF-A0A7X0F7B4-F1
#
_cell.length_a   1.000
_cell.length_b   1.000
_cell.length_c   1.000
_cell.angle_alpha   90.00
_cell.angle_beta   90.00
_cell.angle_gamma   90.00
#
_symmetry.space_group_name_H-M   'P 1'
#
loop_
_entity.id
_entity.type
_entity.pdbx_description
1 polymer ?
#
loop_
_entity_poly.entity_id
_entity_poly.type
_entity_poly.pdbx_seq_one_letter_code
_entity_poly.pdbx_strand_id
1 'polypeptide(L)' 'MIVLTASAKTYADRHGQSALLADAGIPAGCQAGDIVSVGDADFYILRRRWVLDGDNSRLEITLDHPVRVR' A
#
# COMPACT_ATOMS: atom_id res chain seq x y z
N MET A 1 -1.38 -8.27 1.89
CA MET A 1 -1.04 -8.02 0.48
C MET A 1 -1.12 -6.52 0.22
N ILE A 2 -0.15 -5.96 -0.49
CA ILE A 2 -0.13 -4.53 -0.83
C ILE A 2 -0.62 -4.35 -2.27
N VAL A 3 -1.48 -3.37 -2.46
CA VAL A 3 -2.04 -2.96 -3.76
C VAL A 3 -1.72 -1.49 -3.94
N LEU A 4 -1.21 -1.10 -5.11
CA LEU A 4 -0.91 0.30 -5.41
C LEU A 4 -2.06 0.90 -6.24
N THR A 5 -2.42 2.16 -5.99
CA THR A 5 -3.21 2.93 -6.97
C THR A 5 -2.40 3.07 -8.26
N ALA A 6 -3.06 3.46 -9.36
CA ALA A 6 -2.38 3.66 -10.65
C ALA A 6 -1.24 4.69 -10.55
N SER A 7 -1.44 5.78 -9.80
CA SER A 7 -0.41 6.80 -9.59
C SER A 7 0.71 6.30 -8.68
N ALA A 8 0.39 5.59 -7.59
CA ALA A 8 1.40 4.99 -6.72
C ALA A 8 2.25 3.96 -7.46
N LYS A 9 1.62 3.12 -8.29
CA LYS A 9 2.33 2.14 -9.12
C LYS A 9 3.27 2.82 -10.11
N THR A 10 2.78 3.83 -10.83
CA THR A 10 3.59 4.57 -11.81
C THR A 10 4.83 5.20 -11.16
N TYR A 11 4.66 5.76 -9.96
CA TYR A 11 5.76 6.32 -9.20
C TYR A 11 6.73 5.22 -8.74
N ALA A 12 6.23 4.19 -8.06
CA ALA A 12 7.06 3.11 -7.54
C ALA A 12 7.87 2.40 -8.64
N ASP A 13 7.29 2.18 -9.81
CA ASP A 13 7.99 1.58 -10.95
C ASP A 13 9.10 2.51 -11.47
N ARG A 14 8.83 3.81 -11.61
CA ARG A 14 9.81 4.81 -12.06
C ARG A 14 11.00 4.94 -11.11
N HIS A 15 10.76 4.75 -9.82
CA HIS A 15 11.76 4.91 -8.76
C HIS A 15 12.33 3.58 -8.25
N GLY A 16 11.98 2.44 -8.86
CA GLY A 16 12.51 1.12 -8.48
C GLY A 16 12.03 0.61 -7.11
N GLN A 17 10.90 1.10 -6.61
CA GLN A 17 10.39 0.81 -5.26
C GLN A 17 9.37 -0.34 -5.23
N SER A 18 8.89 -0.82 -6.38
CA SER A 18 7.81 -1.80 -6.46
C SER A 18 8.09 -3.13 -5.76
N ALA A 19 9.33 -3.63 -5.86
CA ALA A 19 9.73 -4.86 -5.19
C ALA A 19 9.75 -4.69 -3.66
N LEU A 20 10.33 -3.60 -3.18
CA LEU A 20 10.40 -3.29 -1.75
C LEU A 20 8.99 -3.12 -1.16
N LEU A 21 8.10 -2.44 -1.87
CA LEU A 21 6.70 -2.29 -1.46
C LEU A 21 5.93 -3.61 -1.47
N ALA A 22 6.25 -4.55 -2.38
CA ALA A 22 5.61 -5.87 -2.37
C ALA A 22 6.01 -6.70 -1.12
N ASP A 23 7.25 -6.54 -0.67
CA ASP A 23 7.85 -7.33 0.42
C ASP A 23 7.78 -6.63 1.80
N ALA A 24 7.27 -5.40 1.87
CA ALA A 24 7.30 -4.55 3.06
C ALA A 24 6.62 -5.12 4.33
N GLY A 25 5.82 -6.18 4.20
CA GLY A 25 5.28 -6.91 5.35
C GLY A 25 4.46 -6.05 6.33
N ILE A 26 3.65 -5.11 5.83
CA ILE A 26 2.92 -4.15 6.66
C ILE A 26 2.03 -4.88 7.69
N PRO A 27 2.17 -4.59 9.00
CA PRO A 27 1.41 -5.27 10.06
C PRO A 27 -0.10 -5.05 9.97
N ALA A 28 -0.89 -6.02 10.41
CA ALA A 28 -2.35 -5.94 10.40
C ALA A 28 -2.94 -4.79 11.25
N GLY A 29 -2.16 -4.28 12.21
CA GLY A 29 -2.52 -3.15 13.07
C GLY A 29 -2.48 -1.78 12.40
N CYS A 30 -1.94 -1.67 11.17
CA CYS A 30 -1.92 -0.43 10.40
C CYS A 30 -3.34 0.14 10.22
N GLN A 31 -3.48 1.43 9.98
CA GLN A 31 -4.76 2.11 9.79
C GLN A 31 -4.79 2.87 8.46
N ALA A 32 -6.00 3.17 7.98
CA ALA A 32 -6.12 4.10 6.87
C ALA A 32 -5.67 5.50 7.32
N GLY A 33 -4.86 6.16 6.50
CA GLY A 33 -4.19 7.42 6.83
C GLY A 33 -2.75 7.26 7.33
N ASP A 34 -2.32 6.05 7.72
CA ASP A 34 -0.93 5.80 8.07
C ASP A 34 -0.01 6.04 6.86
N ILE A 35 1.23 6.44 7.14
CA ILE A 35 2.27 6.73 6.16
C ILE A 35 3.27 5.58 6.09
N VAL A 36 3.63 5.19 4.87
CA VAL A 36 4.67 4.21 4.54
C VAL A 36 5.76 4.94 3.77
N SER A 37 6.89 5.23 4.42
CA SER A 37 8.02 5.91 3.80
C SER A 37 9.00 4.92 3.18
N VAL A 38 9.40 5.16 1.94
CA VAL A 38 10.40 4.37 1.19
C VAL A 38 11.42 5.32 0.58
N GLY A 39 12.61 5.39 1.19
CA GLY A 39 13.58 6.43 0.85
C GLY A 39 12.98 7.81 1.10
N ASP A 40 13.01 8.68 0.09
CA ASP A 40 12.46 10.05 0.17
C ASP A 40 10.98 10.16 -0.25
N ALA A 41 10.30 9.03 -0.45
CA ALA A 41 8.92 8.98 -0.91
C ALA A 41 7.96 8.48 0.17
N ASP A 42 6.85 9.19 0.35
CA ASP A 42 5.77 8.78 1.27
C ASP A 42 4.57 8.24 0.49
N PHE A 43 4.12 7.05 0.89
CA PHE A 43 2.89 6.43 0.43
C PHE A 43 1.88 6.40 1.58
N TYR A 44 0.60 6.51 1.26
CA TYR A 44 -0.43 6.58 2.28
C TYR A 44 -1.33 5.35 2.19
N ILE A 45 -1.64 4.77 3.33
CA ILE A 45 -2.63 3.71 3.40
C ILE A 45 -4.00 4.32 3.13
N LEU A 46 -4.43 4.27 1.89
CA LEU A 46 -5.71 4.79 1.45
C LEU A 46 -6.87 3.92 1.95
N ARG A 47 -6.67 2.60 1.93
CA ARG A 47 -7.74 1.64 2.25
C ARG A 47 -7.17 0.36 2.85
N ARG A 48 -7.95 -0.20 3.78
CA ARG A 48 -7.80 -1.57 4.28
C ARG A 48 -9.02 -2.38 3.89
N ARG A 49 -8.81 -3.60 3.42
CA ARG A 49 -9.89 -4.51 3.01
C ARG A 49 -9.56 -5.92 3.48
N TRP A 50 -10.40 -6.48 4.33
CA TRP A 50 -10.42 -7.92 4.54
C TRP A 50 -11.08 -8.59 3.34
N VAL A 51 -10.40 -9.59 2.81
CA VAL A 51 -10.93 -10.47 1.77
C VAL A 51 -11.07 -11.86 2.38
N LEU A 52 -12.27 -12.42 2.27
CA LEU A 52 -12.57 -13.80 2.65
C LEU A 52 -12.52 -14.64 1.37
N ASP A 53 -11.83 -15.77 1.43
CA ASP A 53 -11.74 -16.74 0.34
C ASP A 53 -11.76 -18.17 0.91
N GLY A 54 -12.92 -18.82 0.79
CA GLY A 54 -13.21 -20.08 1.48
C GLY A 54 -13.03 -19.94 2.99
N ASP A 55 -12.17 -20.80 3.55
CA ASP A 55 -11.83 -20.80 4.98
C ASP A 55 -10.69 -19.84 5.35
N ASN A 56 -10.15 -19.09 4.37
CA ASN A 56 -9.06 -18.17 4.60
C ASN A 56 -9.54 -16.72 4.63
N SER A 57 -8.81 -15.89 5.38
CA SER A 57 -8.93 -14.44 5.31
C SER A 57 -7.57 -13.82 5.05
N ARG A 58 -7.55 -12.73 4.26
CA ARG A 58 -6.34 -11.94 4.06
C ARG A 58 -6.65 -10.45 4.11
N LEU A 59 -5.70 -9.70 4.65
CA LEU A 59 -5.76 -8.24 4.63
C LEU A 59 -5.08 -7.71 3.36
N GLU A 60 -5.84 -6.94 2.58
CA GLU A 60 -5.35 -6.15 1.47
C GLU A 60 -5.22 -4.68 1.91
N ILE A 61 -4.06 -4.09 1.63
CA ILE A 61 -3.71 -2.72 1.99
C ILE A 61 -3.47 -1.97 0.68
N THR A 62 -4.25 -0.91 0.44
CA THR A 62 -4.07 -0.06 -0.73
C THR A 62 -3.22 1.14 -0.37
N LEU A 63 -2.11 1.33 -1.09
CA LEU A 63 -1.25 2.50 -0.98
C LEU A 63 -1.50 3.48 -2.12
N ASP A 64 -1.53 4.77 -1.80
CA ASP A 64 -1.64 5.86 -2.76
C ASP A 64 -0.43 6.80 -2.68
N HIS A 65 -0.10 7.41 -3.82
CA HIS A 65 0.94 8.42 -3.98
C HIS A 65 0.73 9.19 -5.31
N PRO A 66 0.82 10.54 -5.30
CA PRO A 66 0.77 11.40 -4.12
C PRO A 66 -0.62 11.33 -3.48
N VAL A 67 -0.77 11.80 -2.23
CA VAL A 67 -2.10 11.88 -1.60
C VAL A 67 -2.99 12.79 -2.40
N ARG A 68 -4.07 12.23 -2.94
CA ARG A 68 -5.19 13.03 -3.43
C ARG A 68 -6.08 13.33 -2.24
N VAL A 69 -5.77 14.41 -1.51
CA VAL A 69 -6.67 14.93 -0.47
C VAL A 69 -8.01 15.18 -1.15
N ARG A 70 -9.06 14.54 -0.68
CA ARG A 70 -10.44 14.86 -1.05
C ARG A 70 -11.21 15.24 0.19
#